data_AF-A0A7S2VCB9-F1
#
_entry.id   AF-A0A7S2VCB9-F1
#
_cell.length_a   1.000
_cell.length_b   1.000
_cell.length_c   1.000
_cell.angle_alpha   90.00
_cell.angle_beta   90.00
_cell.angle_gamma   90.00
#
_symmetry.space_group_name_H-M   'P 1'
#
loop_
_entity.id
_entity.type
_entity.pdbx_description
1 polymer ?
#
loop_
_entity_poly.entity_id
_entity_poly.type
_entity_poly.pdbx_seq_one_letter_code
_entity_poly.pdbx_strand_id
1 'polypeptide(L)'
;CGRVEFQDKFFSPATSETALTSETDDKVFAPPDIHKGDVARSLLYFAARYEASLGLTLTDCPPYDPTDFGYLSELLRWNEADDVSAEEEFRNDEGCMNWQGNRNPFVDYPQLAQVFYPQGPDEVLPNAMTYSRCAAPTAAPTASPNSCREDLEAGDIPMFLVNSDDPDQVVFIPTKDLEPELGSLFLTDNAWDGSKFLTTEGTWEFEIPTDGITAGTVFGLGDNSPFAENWEEYL
;
A
#
# COMPACT_ATOMS: atom_id res chain seq x y z
N CYS A 1 -1.74 -1.14 -16.91
CA CYS A 1 -3.08 -1.17 -16.29
C CYS A 1 -3.94 -2.14 -17.09
N GLY A 2 -4.28 -3.29 -16.50
CA GLY A 2 -5.05 -4.36 -17.13
C GLY A 2 -4.26 -5.34 -18.00
N ARG A 3 -2.91 -5.27 -18.09
CA ARG A 3 -2.16 -6.35 -18.72
C ARG A 3 -2.01 -7.49 -17.74
N VAL A 4 -2.40 -8.71 -18.13
CA VAL A 4 -1.97 -9.93 -17.46
C VAL A 4 -0.46 -10.02 -17.69
N GLU A 5 0.32 -9.66 -16.68
CA GLU A 5 1.76 -9.82 -16.66
C GLU A 5 2.02 -11.34 -16.70
N PHE A 6 2.57 -11.85 -17.80
CA PHE A 6 2.90 -13.28 -17.90
C PHE A 6 4.11 -13.58 -17.02
N GLN A 7 4.07 -14.72 -16.31
CA GLN A 7 5.06 -15.14 -15.31
C GLN A 7 6.52 -15.18 -15.80
N ASP A 8 6.74 -15.15 -17.11
CA ASP A 8 8.04 -15.23 -17.77
C ASP A 8 9.03 -14.09 -17.40
N LYS A 9 8.58 -13.08 -16.63
CA LYS A 9 9.39 -11.93 -16.20
C LYS A 9 9.56 -11.75 -14.69
N PHE A 10 8.96 -12.61 -13.86
CA PHE A 10 9.08 -12.43 -12.42
C PHE A 10 10.45 -12.86 -11.89
N PHE A 11 10.97 -12.07 -10.96
CA PHE A 11 12.12 -12.45 -10.15
C PHE A 11 11.66 -13.30 -8.97
N SER A 12 12.37 -14.39 -8.73
CA SER A 12 12.15 -15.27 -7.59
C SER A 12 13.50 -15.66 -6.96
N PRO A 13 13.68 -15.52 -5.63
CA PRO A 13 12.77 -14.84 -4.70
C PRO A 13 12.59 -13.36 -5.05
N ALA A 14 11.50 -12.74 -4.59
CA ALA A 14 11.20 -11.34 -4.86
C ALA A 14 12.36 -10.38 -4.48
N THR A 15 13.03 -10.68 -3.36
CA THR A 15 14.27 -10.04 -2.88
C THR A 15 15.17 -11.08 -2.20
N SER A 16 16.39 -10.69 -1.79
CA SER A 16 17.27 -11.57 -1.01
C SER A 16 16.72 -11.96 0.36
N GLU A 17 15.79 -11.17 0.92
CA GLU A 17 15.24 -11.34 2.26
C GLU A 17 13.87 -12.04 2.28
N THR A 18 13.27 -12.29 1.11
CA THR A 18 11.96 -12.93 0.98
C THR A 18 12.07 -14.43 0.77
N ALA A 19 10.99 -15.17 1.03
CA ALA A 19 10.97 -16.61 0.83
C ALA A 19 11.23 -17.00 -0.64
N LEU A 20 11.81 -18.17 -0.84
CA LEU A 20 12.27 -18.66 -2.16
C LEU A 20 11.18 -18.75 -3.24
N THR A 21 9.91 -18.87 -2.84
CA THR A 21 8.76 -18.99 -3.75
C THR A 21 7.95 -17.70 -3.85
N SER A 22 8.45 -16.59 -3.28
CA SER A 22 7.90 -15.27 -3.59
C SER A 22 8.33 -14.82 -4.98
N GLU A 23 7.49 -14.03 -5.63
CA GLU A 23 7.71 -13.55 -6.99
C GLU A 23 7.43 -12.04 -7.05
N THR A 24 8.19 -11.28 -7.85
CA THR A 24 7.92 -9.85 -8.05
C THR A 24 8.40 -9.37 -9.41
N ASP A 25 7.80 -8.28 -9.91
CA ASP A 25 8.40 -7.41 -10.93
C ASP A 25 8.38 -5.94 -10.47
N ASP A 26 8.44 -5.00 -11.41
CA ASP A 26 8.39 -3.56 -11.15
C ASP A 26 7.01 -3.03 -10.70
N LYS A 27 5.95 -3.84 -10.75
CA LYS A 27 4.56 -3.42 -10.50
C LYS A 27 3.76 -4.35 -9.59
N VAL A 28 4.09 -5.63 -9.53
CA VAL A 28 3.33 -6.63 -8.79
C VAL A 28 4.22 -7.50 -7.93
N PHE A 29 3.65 -7.96 -6.82
CA PHE A 29 4.25 -8.90 -5.88
C PHE A 29 3.31 -10.08 -5.68
N ALA A 30 3.86 -11.30 -5.68
CA ALA A 30 3.16 -12.50 -5.26
C ALA A 30 3.78 -13.05 -3.97
N PRO A 31 2.96 -13.35 -2.95
CA PRO A 31 3.44 -13.96 -1.72
C PRO A 31 3.97 -15.38 -1.99
N PRO A 32 4.73 -15.96 -1.04
CA PRO A 32 5.18 -17.35 -1.13
C PRO A 32 4.00 -18.30 -1.31
N ASP A 33 4.21 -19.40 -2.03
CA ASP A 33 3.12 -20.34 -2.38
C ASP A 33 2.26 -20.80 -1.19
N ILE A 34 2.88 -21.04 -0.03
CA ILE A 34 2.23 -21.50 1.21
C ILE A 34 1.41 -20.42 1.94
N HIS A 35 1.38 -19.20 1.40
CA HIS A 35 0.64 -18.07 1.97
C HIS A 35 -0.34 -17.46 0.97
N LYS A 36 -0.45 -18.02 -0.23
CA LYS A 36 -1.33 -17.50 -1.27
C LYS A 36 -2.79 -17.63 -0.84
N GLY A 37 -3.18 -18.74 -0.22
CA GLY A 37 -4.52 -18.99 0.30
C GLY A 37 -4.87 -18.06 1.45
N ASP A 38 -3.95 -17.87 2.40
CA ASP A 38 -4.10 -16.94 3.53
C ASP A 38 -4.40 -15.51 3.06
N VAL A 39 -3.60 -15.02 2.09
CA VAL A 39 -3.77 -13.70 1.49
C VAL A 39 -5.11 -13.61 0.75
N ALA A 40 -5.45 -14.65 -0.01
CA ALA A 40 -6.72 -14.71 -0.74
C ALA A 40 -7.94 -14.60 0.17
N ARG A 41 -8.02 -15.45 1.19
CA ARG A 41 -9.15 -15.45 2.15
C ARG A 41 -9.25 -14.15 2.93
N SER A 42 -8.12 -13.53 3.24
CA SER A 42 -8.07 -12.23 3.91
C SER A 42 -8.64 -11.11 3.03
N LEU A 43 -8.23 -11.03 1.77
CA LEU A 43 -8.72 -10.00 0.83
C LEU A 43 -10.18 -10.22 0.42
N LEU A 44 -10.59 -11.47 0.20
CA LEU A 44 -12.00 -11.82 -0.04
C LEU A 44 -12.89 -11.39 1.13
N TYR A 45 -12.45 -11.64 2.36
CA TYR A 45 -13.17 -11.17 3.55
C TYR A 45 -13.24 -9.65 3.64
N PHE A 46 -12.13 -8.98 3.37
CA PHE A 46 -12.07 -7.52 3.40
C PHE A 46 -13.04 -6.90 2.40
N ALA A 47 -13.07 -7.42 1.17
CA ALA A 47 -14.05 -7.02 0.16
C ALA A 47 -15.49 -7.27 0.66
N ALA A 48 -15.81 -8.49 1.06
CA ALA A 48 -17.16 -8.84 1.51
C ALA A 48 -17.64 -8.01 2.72
N ARG A 49 -16.72 -7.64 3.62
CA ARG A 49 -17.05 -6.90 4.85
C ARG A 49 -17.21 -5.40 4.61
N TYR A 50 -16.41 -4.83 3.70
CA TYR A 50 -16.25 -3.38 3.57
C TYR A 50 -16.66 -2.80 2.21
N GLU A 51 -17.06 -3.61 1.23
CA GLU A 51 -17.58 -3.15 -0.07
C GLU A 51 -18.66 -2.08 0.10
N ALA A 52 -19.68 -2.33 0.93
CA ALA A 52 -20.78 -1.39 1.12
C ALA A 52 -20.41 -0.11 1.89
N SER A 53 -19.37 -0.15 2.75
CA SER A 53 -19.01 0.98 3.61
C SER A 53 -17.88 1.83 3.04
N LEU A 54 -16.93 1.22 2.33
CA LEU A 54 -15.71 1.85 1.83
C LEU A 54 -15.59 1.79 0.30
N GLY A 55 -16.54 1.15 -0.40
CA GLY A 55 -16.51 0.99 -1.86
C GLY A 55 -15.47 -0.01 -2.36
N LEU A 56 -14.77 -0.69 -1.46
CA LEU A 56 -13.64 -1.56 -1.79
C LEU A 56 -14.07 -2.76 -2.62
N THR A 57 -13.54 -2.85 -3.83
CA THR A 57 -13.96 -3.83 -4.82
C THR A 57 -12.79 -4.69 -5.30
N LEU A 58 -12.99 -6.01 -5.36
CA LEU A 58 -12.08 -6.92 -6.05
C LEU A 58 -12.51 -7.06 -7.50
N THR A 59 -11.57 -6.94 -8.42
CA THR A 59 -11.80 -6.96 -9.87
C THR A 59 -10.57 -7.48 -10.58
N ASP A 60 -10.67 -7.91 -11.82
CA ASP A 60 -9.51 -8.34 -12.62
C ASP A 60 -8.84 -7.19 -13.37
N CYS A 61 -9.32 -5.96 -13.20
CA CYS A 61 -8.77 -4.76 -13.86
C CYS A 61 -8.10 -3.71 -12.94
N PRO A 62 -7.56 -3.99 -11.73
CA PRO A 62 -7.03 -2.93 -10.87
C PRO A 62 -5.81 -2.23 -11.50
N PRO A 63 -5.54 -0.94 -11.19
CA PRO A 63 -6.45 0.02 -10.56
C PRO A 63 -7.27 0.75 -11.63
N TYR A 64 -8.47 0.26 -11.96
CA TYR A 64 -9.35 0.95 -12.92
C TYR A 64 -10.17 2.03 -12.21
N ASP A 65 -10.62 1.72 -11.00
CA ASP A 65 -11.22 2.62 -10.03
C ASP A 65 -10.28 2.79 -8.80
N PRO A 66 -10.22 3.97 -8.15
CA PRO A 66 -9.48 4.17 -6.90
C PRO A 66 -9.79 3.16 -5.77
N THR A 67 -10.94 2.50 -5.84
CA THR A 67 -11.40 1.52 -4.84
C THR A 67 -11.10 0.07 -5.21
N ASP A 68 -10.50 -0.18 -6.39
CA ASP A 68 -10.10 -1.52 -6.85
C ASP A 68 -8.80 -1.96 -6.18
N PHE A 69 -8.79 -3.11 -5.50
CA PHE A 69 -7.65 -3.48 -4.64
C PHE A 69 -7.15 -4.94 -4.74
N GLY A 70 -7.45 -5.64 -5.83
CA GLY A 70 -6.85 -6.95 -6.09
C GLY A 70 -7.54 -7.74 -7.18
N TYR A 71 -6.79 -8.66 -7.81
CA TYR A 71 -7.23 -9.53 -8.91
C TYR A 71 -8.15 -10.64 -8.40
N LEU A 72 -9.48 -10.46 -8.53
CA LEU A 72 -10.48 -11.40 -8.01
C LEU A 72 -10.24 -12.84 -8.52
N SER A 73 -10.01 -13.01 -9.81
CA SER A 73 -9.73 -14.33 -10.42
C SER A 73 -8.56 -15.06 -9.77
N GLU A 74 -7.49 -14.33 -9.50
CA GLU A 74 -6.27 -14.86 -8.94
C GLU A 74 -6.45 -15.24 -7.47
N LEU A 75 -7.18 -14.42 -6.70
CA LEU A 75 -7.52 -14.71 -5.31
C LEU A 75 -8.42 -15.94 -5.20
N LEU A 76 -9.41 -16.10 -6.08
CA LEU A 76 -10.24 -17.31 -6.11
C LEU A 76 -9.40 -18.56 -6.42
N ARG A 77 -8.45 -18.45 -7.35
CA ARG A 77 -7.51 -19.53 -7.68
C ARG A 77 -6.61 -19.89 -6.49
N TRP A 78 -6.06 -18.89 -5.81
CA TRP A 78 -5.22 -19.10 -4.63
C TRP A 78 -5.98 -19.72 -3.47
N ASN A 79 -7.21 -19.27 -3.22
CA ASN A 79 -8.07 -19.86 -2.20
C ASN A 79 -8.38 -21.35 -2.44
N GLU A 80 -8.47 -21.78 -3.70
CA GLU A 80 -8.69 -23.19 -4.06
C GLU A 80 -7.39 -24.01 -4.09
N ALA A 81 -6.26 -23.39 -4.45
CA ALA A 81 -4.98 -24.08 -4.61
C ALA A 81 -4.22 -24.27 -3.28
N ASP A 82 -4.42 -23.39 -2.30
CA ASP A 82 -3.73 -23.37 -1.02
C ASP A 82 -4.75 -23.54 0.13
N ASP A 83 -4.79 -24.75 0.67
CA ASP A 83 -5.71 -25.16 1.73
C ASP A 83 -5.52 -24.31 3.01
N VAL A 84 -6.56 -24.26 3.85
CA VAL A 84 -6.48 -23.58 5.15
C VAL A 84 -5.46 -24.29 6.05
N SER A 85 -4.51 -23.52 6.58
CA SER A 85 -3.50 -24.01 7.51
C SER A 85 -3.99 -23.97 8.97
N ALA A 86 -3.39 -24.80 9.83
CA ALA A 86 -3.71 -24.77 11.27
C ALA A 86 -3.34 -23.42 11.90
N GLU A 87 -2.28 -22.79 11.42
CA GLU A 87 -1.87 -21.45 11.81
C GLU A 87 -2.91 -20.40 11.42
N GLU A 88 -3.52 -20.54 10.25
CA GLU A 88 -4.60 -19.65 9.81
C GLU A 88 -5.88 -19.82 10.63
N GLU A 89 -6.30 -21.07 10.90
CA GLU A 89 -7.43 -21.35 11.80
C GLU A 89 -7.20 -20.74 13.18
N PHE A 90 -6.00 -20.93 13.73
CA PHE A 90 -5.63 -20.38 15.04
C PHE A 90 -5.71 -18.84 15.06
N ARG A 91 -5.21 -18.15 14.03
CA ARG A 91 -5.32 -16.68 13.93
C ARG A 91 -6.78 -16.23 13.83
N ASN A 92 -7.62 -16.97 13.10
CA ASN A 92 -9.04 -16.66 12.96
C ASN A 92 -9.79 -16.82 14.30
N ASP A 93 -9.44 -17.86 15.08
CA ASP A 93 -9.95 -18.09 16.43
C ASP A 93 -9.55 -16.95 17.37
N GLU A 94 -8.26 -16.60 17.42
CA GLU A 94 -7.73 -15.56 18.30
C GLU A 94 -8.32 -14.18 17.96
N GLY A 95 -8.45 -13.87 16.66
CA GLY A 95 -9.08 -12.63 16.21
C GLY A 95 -10.52 -12.49 16.69
N CYS A 96 -11.29 -13.57 16.66
CA CYS A 96 -12.66 -13.58 17.15
C CYS A 96 -12.72 -13.51 18.68
N MET A 97 -11.96 -14.35 19.37
CA MET A 97 -12.06 -14.51 20.83
C MET A 97 -11.51 -13.31 21.60
N ASN A 98 -10.45 -12.69 21.10
CA ASN A 98 -9.68 -11.71 21.88
C ASN A 98 -9.81 -10.27 21.38
N TRP A 99 -10.17 -10.03 20.11
CA TRP A 99 -10.08 -8.69 19.51
C TRP A 99 -11.36 -8.19 18.84
N GLN A 100 -11.81 -8.83 17.77
CA GLN A 100 -12.82 -8.26 16.86
C GLN A 100 -14.24 -8.84 17.09
N GLY A 101 -14.36 -10.03 17.68
CA GLY A 101 -15.66 -10.67 17.94
C GLY A 101 -16.31 -11.31 16.72
N ASN A 102 -15.61 -11.37 15.58
CA ASN A 102 -16.06 -11.99 14.34
C ASN A 102 -14.93 -12.79 13.69
N ARG A 103 -15.32 -13.80 12.91
CA ARG A 103 -14.41 -14.68 12.17
C ARG A 103 -14.47 -14.35 10.68
N ASN A 104 -13.40 -14.66 9.98
CA ASN A 104 -13.39 -14.73 8.53
C ASN A 104 -14.10 -16.03 8.07
N PRO A 105 -15.29 -15.95 7.43
CA PRO A 105 -16.02 -17.13 6.99
C PRO A 105 -15.33 -17.88 5.83
N PHE A 106 -14.42 -17.24 5.10
CA PHE A 106 -13.63 -17.90 4.05
C PHE A 106 -12.50 -18.75 4.63
N VAL A 107 -12.05 -18.50 5.87
CA VAL A 107 -11.17 -19.43 6.59
C VAL A 107 -11.95 -20.62 7.11
N ASP A 108 -13.13 -20.38 7.69
CA ASP A 108 -13.96 -21.46 8.23
C ASP A 108 -14.56 -22.35 7.13
N TYR A 109 -14.88 -21.75 5.98
CA TYR A 109 -15.52 -22.41 4.84
C TYR A 109 -15.00 -21.83 3.50
N PRO A 110 -13.79 -22.23 3.04
CA PRO A 110 -13.17 -21.70 1.81
C PRO A 110 -14.05 -21.78 0.57
N GLN A 111 -14.91 -22.80 0.48
CA GLN A 111 -15.86 -22.99 -0.61
C GLN A 111 -16.89 -21.85 -0.75
N LEU A 112 -17.11 -21.06 0.31
CA LEU A 112 -18.01 -19.91 0.24
C LEU A 112 -17.49 -18.84 -0.71
N ALA A 113 -16.18 -18.79 -0.99
CA ALA A 113 -15.60 -17.84 -1.93
C ALA A 113 -16.27 -17.95 -3.31
N GLN A 114 -16.45 -19.16 -3.84
CA GLN A 114 -17.13 -19.36 -5.13
C GLN A 114 -18.63 -19.06 -5.09
N VAL A 115 -19.27 -19.14 -3.92
CA VAL A 115 -20.69 -18.80 -3.74
C VAL A 115 -20.89 -17.29 -3.71
N PHE A 116 -20.01 -16.57 -2.99
CA PHE A 116 -20.05 -15.11 -2.85
C PHE A 116 -19.58 -14.40 -4.12
N TYR A 117 -18.59 -14.97 -4.80
CA TYR A 117 -18.02 -14.45 -6.04
C TYR A 117 -18.29 -15.45 -7.19
N PRO A 118 -19.56 -15.60 -7.64
CA PRO A 118 -19.93 -16.55 -8.69
C PRO A 118 -19.44 -16.13 -10.08
N GLN A 119 -18.93 -14.90 -10.18
CA GLN A 119 -18.22 -14.42 -11.35
C GLN A 119 -16.93 -15.25 -11.41
N GLY A 120 -16.87 -16.22 -12.33
CA GLY A 120 -15.64 -16.95 -12.60
C GLY A 120 -14.53 -16.00 -13.05
N PRO A 121 -13.28 -16.47 -13.14
CA PRO A 121 -12.18 -15.63 -13.56
C PRO A 121 -12.49 -15.00 -14.91
N ASP A 122 -12.27 -13.70 -15.06
CA ASP A 122 -12.47 -13.08 -16.36
C ASP A 122 -11.57 -13.77 -17.40
N GLU A 123 -12.09 -13.96 -18.62
CA GLU A 123 -11.27 -14.52 -19.68
C GLU A 123 -10.27 -13.49 -20.20
N VAL A 124 -9.00 -13.89 -20.26
CA VAL A 124 -7.94 -13.13 -20.91
C VAL A 124 -8.21 -13.11 -22.41
N LEU A 125 -8.38 -11.92 -22.99
CA LEU A 125 -8.58 -11.75 -24.41
C LEU A 125 -7.36 -12.25 -25.20
N PRO A 126 -7.55 -13.12 -26.20
CA PRO A 126 -6.47 -13.61 -27.05
C PRO A 126 -5.69 -12.45 -27.69
N ASN A 127 -4.36 -12.48 -27.56
CA ASN A 127 -3.42 -11.47 -28.09
C ASN A 127 -3.54 -10.04 -27.53
N ALA A 128 -4.50 -9.77 -26.64
CA ALA A 128 -4.64 -8.45 -26.01
C ALA A 128 -4.00 -8.39 -24.62
N MET A 129 -3.59 -9.54 -24.07
CA MET A 129 -2.98 -9.69 -22.75
C MET A 129 -3.80 -8.98 -21.67
N THR A 130 -5.13 -8.91 -21.79
CA THR A 130 -6.01 -8.13 -20.91
C THR A 130 -7.36 -8.81 -20.79
N TYR A 131 -8.13 -8.54 -19.74
CA TYR A 131 -9.46 -9.12 -19.56
C TYR A 131 -10.51 -8.42 -20.44
N SER A 132 -11.55 -9.16 -20.84
CA SER A 132 -12.58 -8.68 -21.76
C SER A 132 -13.33 -7.40 -21.31
N ARG A 133 -13.34 -7.14 -20.00
CA ARG A 133 -13.96 -5.94 -19.40
C ARG A 133 -13.04 -4.73 -19.33
N CYS A 134 -11.72 -4.91 -19.49
CA CYS A 134 -10.75 -3.81 -19.41
C CYS A 134 -10.64 -3.10 -20.79
N ALA A 135 -11.59 -2.24 -21.15
CA ALA A 135 -11.53 -1.48 -22.42
C ALA A 135 -10.89 -0.09 -22.25
N ALA A 136 -9.78 0.10 -22.99
CA ALA A 136 -8.98 1.31 -23.28
C ALA A 136 -8.54 2.20 -22.09
N PRO A 137 -7.22 2.36 -21.86
CA PRO A 137 -6.71 3.23 -20.79
C PRO A 137 -6.94 4.71 -21.10
N THR A 138 -7.33 5.48 -20.08
CA THR A 138 -7.03 6.92 -20.03
C THR A 138 -5.52 7.05 -19.88
N ALA A 139 -4.87 7.92 -20.66
CA ALA A 139 -3.44 8.15 -20.53
C ALA A 139 -3.11 8.55 -19.08
N ALA A 140 -2.13 7.88 -18.47
CA ALA A 140 -1.60 8.28 -17.18
C ALA A 140 -1.12 9.74 -17.30
N PRO A 141 -1.49 10.64 -16.37
CA PRO A 141 -0.92 11.96 -16.35
C PRO A 141 0.59 11.83 -16.07
N THR A 142 1.42 12.17 -17.05
CA THR A 142 2.83 12.45 -16.81
C THR A 142 2.93 13.75 -16.02
N ALA A 143 3.23 13.65 -14.73
CA ALA A 143 3.80 14.77 -14.00
C ALA A 143 5.22 15.01 -14.52
N SER A 144 5.53 16.25 -14.88
CA SER A 144 6.94 16.66 -14.98
C SER A 144 7.46 16.79 -13.55
N PRO A 145 8.54 16.08 -13.17
CA PRO A 145 9.15 16.30 -11.87
C PRO A 145 9.49 17.79 -11.72
N ASN A 146 9.04 18.38 -10.63
CA ASN A 146 9.74 19.50 -10.01
C ASN A 146 11.19 19.02 -9.84
N SER A 147 12.16 19.78 -10.36
CA SER A 147 13.56 19.40 -10.27
C SER A 147 13.90 19.14 -8.81
N CYS A 148 14.21 17.89 -8.46
CA CYS A 148 14.79 17.57 -7.16
C CYS A 148 16.02 18.45 -7.00
N ARG A 149 16.12 19.17 -5.88
CA ARG A 149 17.35 19.90 -5.57
C ARG A 149 18.45 18.87 -5.32
N GLU A 150 19.65 19.14 -5.85
CA GLU A 150 20.82 18.25 -5.75
C GLU A 150 21.49 18.29 -4.37
N ASP A 151 20.96 19.08 -3.42
CA ASP A 151 21.59 19.37 -2.13
C ASP A 151 21.17 18.45 -0.98
N LEU A 152 20.10 17.66 -1.16
CA LEU A 152 19.65 16.62 -0.23
C LEU A 152 19.54 15.26 -0.92
N GLU A 153 20.13 14.24 -0.31
CA GLU A 153 20.05 12.85 -0.76
C GLU A 153 19.20 12.01 0.19
N ALA A 154 18.73 10.85 -0.30
CA ALA A 154 18.01 9.90 0.55
C ALA A 154 18.89 9.47 1.72
N GLY A 155 18.39 9.69 2.95
CA GLY A 155 19.12 9.43 4.19
C GLY A 155 19.68 10.67 4.88
N ASP A 156 19.60 11.85 4.27
CA ASP A 156 20.07 13.10 4.90
C ASP A 156 19.17 13.60 6.03
N ILE A 157 17.91 13.14 6.09
CA ILE A 157 16.96 13.47 7.14
C ILE A 157 16.25 12.20 7.62
N PRO A 158 16.85 11.44 8.54
CA PRO A 158 16.18 10.39 9.29
C PRO A 158 14.90 10.88 9.94
N MET A 159 13.82 10.11 9.76
CA MET A 159 12.50 10.35 10.34
C MET A 159 12.12 9.19 11.27
N PHE A 160 11.57 9.53 12.43
CA PHE A 160 11.09 8.58 13.43
C PHE A 160 9.64 8.89 13.79
N LEU A 161 8.77 7.91 13.62
CA LEU A 161 7.42 7.94 14.16
C LEU A 161 7.51 7.59 15.65
N VAL A 162 7.18 8.55 16.52
CA VAL A 162 7.34 8.41 17.97
C VAL A 162 6.00 8.11 18.65
N ASN A 163 4.91 8.69 18.18
CA ASN A 163 3.57 8.46 18.71
C ASN A 163 2.56 8.53 17.57
N SER A 164 2.19 7.39 16.97
CA SER A 164 1.21 7.35 15.87
C SER A 164 -0.23 7.21 16.38
N ASP A 165 -0.53 7.93 17.46
CA ASP A 165 -1.79 7.92 18.21
C ASP A 165 -2.20 9.38 18.33
N ASP A 166 -3.24 9.74 17.58
CA ASP A 166 -3.80 11.08 17.38
C ASP A 166 -3.64 12.02 18.60
N PRO A 167 -2.78 13.06 18.53
CA PRO A 167 -2.07 13.52 17.33
C PRO A 167 -0.75 12.76 17.07
N ASP A 168 -0.48 12.50 15.78
CA ASP A 168 0.77 11.90 15.34
C ASP A 168 1.98 12.77 15.71
N GLN A 169 3.03 12.15 16.25
CA GLN A 169 4.31 12.80 16.54
C GLN A 169 5.42 12.22 15.67
N VAL A 170 6.06 13.11 14.92
CA VAL A 170 7.13 12.78 13.98
C VAL A 170 8.38 13.55 14.36
N VAL A 171 9.51 12.86 14.48
CA VAL A 171 10.80 13.45 14.82
C VAL A 171 11.78 13.30 13.67
N PHE A 172 12.48 14.37 13.35
CA PHE A 172 13.53 14.46 12.34
C PHE A 172 14.87 14.76 13.00
N ILE A 173 15.93 14.14 12.48
CA ILE A 173 17.31 14.36 12.93
C ILE A 173 18.20 14.45 11.71
N PRO A 174 18.43 15.63 11.11
CA PRO A 174 19.14 15.76 9.86
C PRO A 174 20.62 15.39 10.06
N THR A 175 21.22 14.66 9.13
CA THR A 175 22.65 14.31 9.15
C THR A 175 23.53 15.34 8.46
N LYS A 176 22.91 16.37 7.88
CA LYS A 176 23.53 17.51 7.21
C LYS A 176 22.81 18.80 7.61
N ASP A 177 23.50 19.93 7.53
CA ASP A 177 22.89 21.24 7.75
C ASP A 177 21.78 21.50 6.71
N LEU A 178 20.61 21.90 7.19
CA LEU A 178 19.49 22.35 6.38
C LEU A 178 19.60 23.87 6.23
N GLU A 179 20.09 24.30 5.09
CA GLU A 179 20.27 25.72 4.77
C GLU A 179 18.92 26.42 4.55
N PRO A 180 18.76 27.72 4.91
CA PRO A 180 17.52 28.47 4.71
C PRO A 180 17.04 28.49 3.25
N GLU A 181 17.93 28.39 2.27
CA GLU A 181 17.61 28.37 0.84
C GLU A 181 16.94 27.07 0.37
N LEU A 182 16.77 26.09 1.26
CA LEU A 182 15.89 24.94 1.06
C LEU A 182 14.41 25.36 1.06
N GLY A 183 14.06 26.42 1.78
CA GLY A 183 12.68 26.90 1.89
C GLY A 183 11.88 26.04 2.87
N SER A 184 11.13 25.07 2.36
CA SER A 184 10.22 24.26 3.17
C SER A 184 10.42 22.75 2.97
N LEU A 185 10.19 21.98 4.04
CA LEU A 185 10.00 20.54 3.98
C LEU A 185 8.51 20.23 3.96
N PHE A 186 8.11 19.22 3.19
CA PHE A 186 6.72 18.77 3.13
C PHE A 186 6.63 17.33 3.63
N LEU A 187 5.65 17.08 4.50
CA LEU A 187 5.33 15.77 5.06
C LEU A 187 3.87 15.44 4.76
N THR A 188 3.60 14.25 4.23
CA THR A 188 2.24 13.77 4.03
C THR A 188 2.22 12.25 4.18
N ASP A 189 1.11 11.73 4.71
CA ASP A 189 0.74 10.32 4.76
C ASP A 189 -0.10 9.90 3.54
N ASN A 190 -0.45 10.85 2.66
CA ASN A 190 -1.09 10.55 1.38
C ASN A 190 -0.31 9.47 0.61
N ALA A 191 -1.02 8.42 0.19
CA ALA A 191 -0.41 7.36 -0.60
C ALA A 191 0.14 7.89 -1.94
N TRP A 192 1.32 7.43 -2.33
CA TRP A 192 1.88 7.69 -3.66
C TRP A 192 1.42 6.61 -4.64
N ASP A 193 0.71 6.99 -5.70
CA ASP A 193 0.18 6.04 -6.70
C ASP A 193 1.17 5.68 -7.82
N GLY A 194 2.41 6.17 -7.71
CA GLY A 194 3.42 6.07 -8.76
C GLY A 194 3.55 7.33 -9.64
N SER A 195 2.58 8.25 -9.58
CA SER A 195 2.54 9.47 -10.41
C SER A 195 2.21 10.74 -9.65
N LYS A 196 1.45 10.63 -8.56
CA LYS A 196 1.07 11.73 -7.67
C LYS A 196 0.82 11.20 -6.26
N PHE A 197 0.83 12.10 -5.29
CA PHE A 197 0.19 11.85 -4.00
C PHE A 197 -1.33 11.87 -4.20
N LEU A 198 -2.03 10.94 -3.54
CA LEU A 198 -3.47 11.02 -3.37
C LEU A 198 -3.81 12.26 -2.51
N THR A 199 -5.07 12.66 -2.48
CA THR A 199 -5.53 13.84 -1.71
C THR A 199 -6.55 13.41 -0.66
N THR A 200 -6.25 12.31 0.01
CA THR A 200 -7.12 11.69 1.01
C THR A 200 -6.86 12.22 2.40
N GLU A 201 -5.64 12.71 2.66
CA GLU A 201 -5.12 13.22 3.93
C GLU A 201 -4.41 14.57 3.74
N GLY A 202 -4.02 15.21 4.84
CA GLY A 202 -3.37 16.52 4.84
C GLY A 202 -1.92 16.50 4.39
N THR A 203 -1.37 17.66 4.06
CA THR A 203 0.07 17.86 3.89
C THR A 203 0.56 18.86 4.92
N TRP A 204 1.61 18.54 5.65
CA TRP A 204 2.25 19.45 6.58
C TRP A 204 3.45 20.12 5.91
N GLU A 205 3.51 21.44 5.98
CA GLU A 205 4.65 22.23 5.53
C GLU A 205 5.46 22.68 6.75
N PHE A 206 6.77 22.52 6.67
CA PHE A 206 7.73 23.03 7.65
C PHE A 206 8.63 24.06 7.02
N GLU A 207 8.50 25.32 7.41
CA GLU A 207 9.39 26.38 6.94
C GLU A 207 10.73 26.30 7.68
N ILE A 208 11.83 26.13 6.93
CA ILE A 208 13.18 26.13 7.49
C ILE A 208 13.44 27.52 8.10
N PRO A 209 13.85 27.61 9.37
CA PRO A 209 14.20 28.88 10.00
C PRO A 209 15.25 29.66 9.21
N THR A 210 15.25 30.98 9.32
CA THR A 210 16.22 31.85 8.62
C THR A 210 17.68 31.58 9.01
N ASP A 211 17.91 30.96 10.17
CA ASP A 211 19.25 30.56 10.65
C ASP A 211 19.63 29.13 10.22
N GLY A 212 18.74 28.43 9.51
CA GLY A 212 18.90 27.03 9.11
C GLY A 212 18.69 26.06 10.27
N ILE A 213 18.94 24.78 10.02
CA ILE A 213 18.96 23.72 11.04
C ILE A 213 20.28 22.96 10.95
N THR A 214 21.06 23.00 12.02
CA THR A 214 22.34 22.29 12.07
C THR A 214 22.12 20.78 12.12
N ALA A 215 22.99 20.02 11.46
CA ALA A 215 23.05 18.57 11.54
C ALA A 215 23.02 18.08 13.00
N GLY A 216 22.20 17.07 13.28
CA GLY A 216 21.99 16.50 14.61
C GLY A 216 20.96 17.25 15.48
N THR A 217 20.39 18.35 14.99
CA THR A 217 19.30 19.04 15.68
C THR A 217 18.01 18.21 15.61
N VAL A 218 17.39 17.97 16.75
CA VAL A 218 16.10 17.28 16.81
C VAL A 218 14.99 18.31 16.59
N PHE A 219 14.12 18.08 15.60
CA PHE A 219 12.92 18.86 15.35
C PHE A 219 11.78 17.94 14.90
N GLY A 220 10.56 18.43 14.77
CA GLY A 220 9.44 17.53 14.51
C GLY A 220 8.06 18.13 14.60
N LEU A 221 7.08 17.36 14.14
CA LEU A 221 5.66 17.64 14.21
C LEU A 221 5.10 17.11 15.54
N GLY A 222 4.30 17.92 16.24
CA GLY A 222 3.61 17.56 17.48
C GLY A 222 3.95 18.43 18.69
N ASP A 223 3.05 18.45 19.68
CA ASP A 223 3.17 19.27 20.88
C ASP A 223 4.49 19.01 21.64
N ASN A 224 5.22 20.09 21.96
CA ASN A 224 6.52 20.10 22.64
C ASN A 224 7.73 19.68 21.78
N SER A 225 7.56 19.48 20.47
CA SER A 225 8.68 19.34 19.55
C SER A 225 9.39 20.69 19.34
N PRO A 226 10.74 20.74 19.26
CA PRO A 226 11.44 21.93 18.78
C PRO A 226 10.94 22.30 17.38
N PHE A 227 10.69 23.60 17.16
CA PHE A 227 10.12 24.15 15.93
C PHE A 227 8.71 23.67 15.61
N ALA A 228 7.92 23.23 16.61
CA ALA A 228 6.53 22.85 16.40
C ALA A 228 5.70 23.99 15.76
N GLU A 229 6.04 25.25 16.06
CA GLU A 229 5.39 26.44 15.51
C GLU A 229 5.72 26.72 14.03
N ASN A 230 6.74 26.08 13.47
CA ASN A 230 7.11 26.19 12.06
C ASN A 230 6.33 25.22 11.17
N TRP A 231 5.50 24.35 11.75
CA TRP A 231 4.64 23.42 11.02
C TRP A 231 3.25 24.02 10.81
N GLU A 232 2.83 24.08 9.56
CA GLU A 232 1.46 24.46 9.18
C GLU A 232 0.80 23.35 8.35
N GLU A 233 -0.47 23.07 8.62
CA GLU A 233 -1.26 22.13 7.84
C GLU A 233 -1.77 22.81 6.56
N TYR A 234 -1.41 22.24 5.42
CA TYR A 234 -1.85 22.57 4.08
C TYR A 234 -2.96 21.59 3.65
N LEU A 235 -4.15 22.13 3.33
CA LEU A 235 -5.29 21.40 2.78
C LEU A 235 -5.32 21.46 1.25
#